data_AF-A0A1S6LN91-F1
#
_entry.id   AF-A0A1S6LN91-F1
#
_cell.length_a   1.000
_cell.length_b   1.000
_cell.length_c   1.000
_cell.angle_alpha   90.00
_cell.angle_beta   90.00
_cell.angle_gamma   90.00
#
_symmetry.space_group_name_H-M   'P 1'
#
loop_
_entity.id
_entity.type
_entity.pdbx_description
1 polymer ?
#
loop_
_entity_poly.entity_id
_entity_poly.type
_entity_poly.pdbx_seq_one_letter_code
_entity_poly.pdbx_strand_id
1 'polypeptide(L)'
;MKDGGIPRSSAVPPGHGEAGPAADALLRAGRFFTRREVSPDLRAVFRKGGREGDVFYRDRWSHDKVVRSTHGVNCTGSCSWKVYVKDGIITWESQQTDYPSVGPDSPEYEPRGCPRGAAFSWYTYSPTRVRFPYARGVLVEMYREAKARLGDPVFAWADVVGDPDRRRRYQQARGKGGHVRVSWDEAVEIVAAAHVHTIKRWGPDRIAGFSPIPAMSMVSHAIGSRFIELIGGCMTSFYDWYADLPVASPQVFGDQTDVPESGDWWNAAYLIMWGSNVPVTRTPDAHWMAEARYRGQKVVVVSPDYADNTKFADQWLHAQPGTDGALAMAMGHVILKECFVERRVPFFVDYVRCYTDLPFLVTLEERDDAFVPGKFLRASDLGEVSEGAEWKTVLVDGRTGEPVIPNGTLGERWTEFGAGRWNLDLDEVSPQLTLLGEGAEPIEVLLPRFDATEETGSVLRRGVPARRIGGRLVTTVFDLMLAQYGIRRDDLPGNWPTGYDDAAGPRR
;
A
#
# COMPACT_ATOMS: atom_id res chain seq x y z
N MET A 1 24.45 -11.58 45.55
CA MET A 1 25.54 -12.19 44.74
C MET A 1 26.64 -11.16 44.59
N LYS A 2 27.88 -11.65 44.56
CA LYS A 2 29.11 -10.88 44.75
C LYS A 2 29.28 -9.81 43.66
N ASP A 3 29.42 -8.56 44.08
CA ASP A 3 30.01 -7.49 43.28
C ASP A 3 31.48 -7.82 43.03
N GLY A 4 31.74 -8.48 41.89
CA GLY A 4 33.06 -8.68 41.33
C GLY A 4 33.58 -7.38 40.71
N GLY A 5 33.84 -6.38 41.54
CA GLY A 5 34.55 -5.17 41.13
C GLY A 5 36.02 -5.49 40.89
N ILE A 6 36.40 -5.67 39.63
CA ILE A 6 37.80 -5.74 39.19
C ILE A 6 38.53 -4.48 39.69
N PRO A 7 39.63 -4.58 40.46
CA PRO A 7 40.39 -3.41 40.84
C PRO A 7 41.04 -2.85 39.59
N ARG A 8 40.59 -1.68 39.12
CA ARG A 8 41.32 -0.89 38.13
C ARG A 8 42.58 -0.32 38.78
N SER A 9 43.59 -1.17 38.94
CA SER A 9 44.98 -0.75 39.03
C SER A 9 45.45 -0.36 37.63
N SER A 10 45.09 0.86 37.20
CA SER A 10 45.81 1.54 36.13
C SER A 10 46.53 2.72 36.79
N ALA A 11 47.75 2.48 37.25
CA ALA A 11 48.69 3.54 37.52
C ALA A 11 48.98 4.25 36.19
N VAL A 12 48.22 5.29 35.89
CA VAL A 12 48.53 6.22 34.80
C VAL A 12 49.84 6.93 35.22
N PRO A 13 50.91 6.87 34.41
CA PRO A 13 52.15 7.56 34.74
C PRO A 13 51.86 9.07 34.88
N PRO A 14 52.58 9.82 35.73
CA PRO A 14 52.40 11.26 35.81
C PRO A 14 52.75 11.86 34.45
N GLY A 15 51.73 12.14 33.62
CA GLY A 15 51.91 12.84 32.37
C GLY A 15 52.45 14.22 32.67
N HIS A 16 53.70 14.47 32.29
CA HIS A 16 54.23 15.82 32.22
C HIS A 16 53.35 16.63 31.27
N GLY A 17 52.85 17.78 31.72
CA GLY A 17 52.15 18.69 30.84
C GLY A 17 53.08 19.15 29.72
N GLU A 18 52.57 19.35 28.51
CA GLU A 18 53.31 19.92 27.37
C GLU A 18 53.90 21.32 27.67
N ALA A 19 53.55 21.92 28.82
CA ALA A 19 53.96 23.25 29.28
C ALA A 19 55.23 23.27 30.17
N GLY A 20 55.87 22.13 30.42
CA GLY A 20 57.16 22.05 31.12
C GLY A 20 57.12 22.08 32.66
N PRO A 21 58.27 21.88 33.33
CA PRO A 21 58.33 21.56 34.77
C PRO A 21 57.81 22.65 35.70
N ALA A 22 57.96 23.92 35.31
CA ALA A 22 57.49 25.06 36.11
C ALA A 22 55.95 25.16 36.12
N ALA A 23 55.31 24.88 34.98
CA ALA A 23 53.85 24.86 34.87
C ALA A 23 53.24 23.70 35.69
N ASP A 24 53.87 22.51 35.62
CA ASP A 24 53.47 21.36 36.43
C ASP A 24 53.59 21.64 37.94
N ALA A 25 54.66 22.33 38.37
CA ALA A 25 54.84 22.73 39.76
C ALA A 25 53.76 23.71 40.23
N LEU A 26 53.38 24.69 39.40
CA LEU A 26 52.29 25.62 39.69
C LEU A 26 50.92 24.92 39.77
N LEU A 27 50.62 23.99 38.87
CA LEU A 27 49.38 23.21 38.91
C LEU A 27 49.33 22.29 40.15
N ARG A 28 50.46 21.68 40.55
CA ARG A 28 50.56 20.92 41.81
C ARG A 28 50.36 21.81 43.02
N ALA A 29 50.96 23.01 43.03
CA ALA A 29 50.78 23.98 44.09
C ALA A 29 49.30 24.43 44.20
N GLY A 30 48.62 24.59 43.05
CA GLY A 30 47.20 24.89 42.95
C GLY A 30 46.29 23.92 43.71
N ARG A 31 46.68 22.63 43.83
CA ARG A 31 45.95 21.63 44.62
C ARG A 31 45.83 21.99 46.11
N PHE A 32 46.81 22.72 46.66
CA PHE A 32 46.78 23.12 48.08
C PHE A 32 45.79 24.27 48.35
N PHE A 33 45.41 25.02 47.32
CA PHE A 33 44.46 26.14 47.42
C PHE A 33 43.01 25.75 47.10
N THR A 34 42.76 24.47 46.78
CA THR A 34 41.41 23.96 46.50
C THR A 34 41.14 22.71 47.33
N ARG A 35 39.96 22.62 47.95
CA ARG A 35 39.51 21.41 48.68
C ARG A 35 38.94 20.34 47.74
N ARG A 36 39.10 20.51 46.43
CA ARG A 36 38.48 19.68 45.40
C ARG A 36 39.43 18.59 44.94
N GLU A 37 38.87 17.46 44.55
CA GLU A 37 39.62 16.36 43.97
C GLU A 37 40.14 16.76 42.59
N VAL A 38 41.43 16.53 42.35
CA VAL A 38 42.12 16.86 41.10
C VAL A 38 42.67 15.57 40.52
N SER A 39 42.50 15.35 39.22
CA SER A 39 43.00 14.15 38.55
C SER A 39 44.53 13.99 38.73
N PRO A 40 45.06 12.76 38.72
CA PRO A 40 46.49 12.50 38.91
C PRO A 40 47.40 13.29 37.97
N ASP A 41 46.97 13.48 36.72
CA ASP A 41 47.64 14.23 35.65
C ASP A 41 47.41 15.75 35.72
N LEU A 42 46.74 16.26 36.76
CA LEU A 42 46.47 17.68 37.02
C LEU A 42 45.53 18.38 36.03
N ARG A 43 44.97 17.68 35.05
CA ARG A 43 44.18 18.29 33.96
C ARG A 43 42.70 18.49 34.28
N ALA A 44 42.17 17.80 35.29
CA ALA A 44 40.76 17.90 35.66
C ALA A 44 40.58 18.19 37.15
N VAL A 45 39.58 19.01 37.47
CA VAL A 45 39.11 19.26 38.84
C VAL A 45 37.68 18.74 38.95
N PHE A 46 37.46 17.76 39.82
CA PHE A 46 36.15 17.18 40.05
C PHE A 46 35.39 18.01 41.08
N ARG A 47 34.19 18.44 40.71
CA ARG A 47 33.28 19.22 41.57
C ARG A 47 32.09 18.35 41.96
N LYS A 48 31.69 18.43 43.23
CA LYS A 48 30.44 17.84 43.74
C LYS A 48 29.49 19.00 44.09
N GLY A 49 28.24 18.94 43.65
CA GLY A 49 27.24 20.02 43.80
C GLY A 49 27.31 21.11 42.73
N GLY A 50 26.53 22.19 42.88
CA GLY A 50 26.47 23.29 41.89
C GLY A 50 25.64 22.94 40.65
N ARG A 51 24.66 22.04 40.80
CA ARG A 51 23.79 21.50 39.73
C ARG A 51 22.31 21.84 39.95
N GLU A 52 22.04 22.81 40.81
CA GLU A 52 20.68 23.23 41.17
C GLU A 52 19.94 23.81 39.95
N GLY A 53 20.67 24.43 39.02
CA GLY A 53 20.13 24.91 37.75
C GLY A 53 19.56 23.81 36.83
N ASP A 54 19.99 22.56 36.99
CA ASP A 54 19.44 21.43 36.22
C ASP A 54 17.95 21.17 36.52
N VAL A 55 17.44 21.66 37.66
CA VAL A 55 16.03 21.53 38.05
C VAL A 55 15.10 22.12 36.99
N PHE A 56 15.52 23.20 36.30
CA PHE A 56 14.75 23.79 35.22
C PHE A 56 14.42 22.79 34.10
N TYR A 57 15.40 22.01 33.65
CA TYR A 57 15.20 21.01 32.60
C TYR A 57 14.49 19.75 33.12
N ARG A 58 14.76 19.34 34.36
CA ARG A 58 14.04 18.22 35.00
C ARG A 58 12.56 18.52 35.14
N ASP A 59 12.23 19.74 35.55
CA ASP A 59 10.85 20.18 35.60
C ASP A 59 10.25 20.29 34.20
N ARG A 60 10.97 20.84 33.21
CA ARG A 60 10.45 20.88 31.84
C ARG A 60 10.03 19.50 31.30
N TRP A 61 10.75 18.43 31.66
CA TRP A 61 10.45 17.04 31.26
C TRP A 61 9.35 16.38 32.11
N SER A 62 9.15 16.85 33.34
CA SER A 62 8.08 16.36 34.22
C SER A 62 6.70 16.60 33.58
N HIS A 63 5.73 15.78 33.94
CA HIS A 63 4.38 15.81 33.38
C HIS A 63 3.39 15.19 34.36
N ASP A 64 2.13 15.56 34.24
CA ASP A 64 1.05 15.13 35.13
C ASP A 64 0.64 13.69 34.82
N LYS A 65 0.51 13.38 33.53
CA LYS A 65 0.10 12.05 33.05
C LYS A 65 0.52 11.82 31.61
N VAL A 66 0.49 10.54 31.22
CA VAL A 66 0.68 10.06 29.85
C VAL A 66 -0.59 9.34 29.42
N VAL A 67 -1.09 9.65 28.23
CA VAL A 67 -2.27 9.01 27.63
C VAL A 67 -1.86 8.29 26.35
N ARG A 68 -2.30 7.05 26.17
CA ARG A 68 -2.12 6.36 24.89
C ARG A 68 -3.07 6.93 23.85
N SER A 69 -2.54 7.28 22.69
CA SER A 69 -3.33 7.67 21.52
C SER A 69 -2.65 7.27 20.22
N THR A 70 -3.25 7.60 19.09
CA THR A 70 -2.72 7.39 17.74
C THR A 70 -3.19 8.52 16.81
N HIS A 71 -2.73 8.52 15.56
CA HIS A 71 -3.06 9.54 14.57
C HIS A 71 -4.04 8.99 13.54
N GLY A 72 -5.27 9.51 13.54
CA GLY A 72 -6.30 9.18 12.55
C GLY A 72 -6.07 9.86 11.20
N VAL A 73 -4.97 9.50 10.53
CA VAL A 73 -4.54 10.03 9.23
C VAL A 73 -4.17 8.88 8.29
N ASN A 74 -4.44 9.03 7.00
CA ASN A 74 -4.14 8.02 5.99
C ASN A 74 -2.63 7.94 5.71
N CYS A 75 -1.88 7.27 6.57
CA CYS A 75 -0.42 7.17 6.48
C CYS A 75 0.13 5.72 6.58
N THR A 76 -0.76 4.73 6.71
CA THR A 76 -0.47 3.30 6.99
C THR A 76 0.31 3.00 8.28
N GLY A 77 0.89 4.00 8.94
CA GLY A 77 1.79 3.79 10.07
C GLY A 77 1.12 3.20 11.31
N SER A 78 -0.14 3.55 11.60
CA SER A 78 -0.90 3.06 12.77
C SER A 78 -0.11 3.09 14.09
N CYS A 79 0.75 4.09 14.27
CA CYS A 79 1.69 4.14 15.39
C CYS A 79 0.97 4.53 16.68
N SER A 80 1.25 3.82 17.76
CA SER A 80 0.81 4.17 19.11
C SER A 80 1.76 5.19 19.75
N TRP A 81 1.21 6.22 20.39
CA TRP A 81 1.95 7.33 20.99
C TRP A 81 1.61 7.53 22.47
N LYS A 82 2.60 8.01 23.22
CA LYS A 82 2.52 8.57 24.57
C LYS A 82 2.23 10.06 24.41
N VAL A 83 1.01 10.48 24.72
CA VAL A 83 0.63 11.90 24.74
C VAL A 83 0.85 12.44 26.15
N TYR A 84 1.73 13.42 26.28
CA TYR A 84 2.10 13.99 27.58
C TYR A 84 1.20 15.19 27.89
N VAL A 85 0.66 15.19 29.12
CA VAL A 85 -0.12 16.29 29.66
C VAL A 85 0.67 16.88 30.82
N LYS A 86 0.90 18.20 30.79
CA LYS A 86 1.49 18.97 31.89
C LYS A 86 0.66 20.21 32.11
N ASP A 87 0.39 20.55 33.37
CA ASP A 87 -0.45 21.69 33.75
C ASP A 87 -1.84 21.66 33.06
N GLY A 88 -2.40 20.45 32.90
CA GLY A 88 -3.69 20.24 32.25
C GLY A 88 -3.73 20.50 30.74
N ILE A 89 -2.60 20.75 30.08
CA ILE A 89 -2.50 20.93 28.62
C ILE A 89 -1.65 19.85 27.96
N ILE A 90 -1.96 19.52 26.70
CA ILE A 90 -1.12 18.62 25.90
C ILE A 90 0.15 19.38 25.53
N THR A 91 1.32 18.82 25.83
CA THR A 91 2.60 19.52 25.61
C THR A 91 3.43 18.94 24.48
N TRP A 92 3.61 17.62 24.46
CA TRP A 92 4.33 16.90 23.40
C TRP A 92 3.89 15.43 23.37
N GLU A 93 4.44 14.68 22.43
CA GLU A 93 4.24 13.24 22.31
C GLU A 93 5.57 12.52 22.03
N SER A 94 5.66 11.27 22.45
CA SER A 94 6.74 10.35 22.09
C SER A 94 6.14 9.00 21.76
N GLN A 95 6.86 8.14 21.05
CA GLN A 95 6.30 6.85 20.66
C GLN A 95 6.06 5.92 21.85
N GLN A 96 5.04 5.08 21.73
CA GLN A 96 4.94 3.87 22.55
C GLN A 96 5.90 2.82 21.99
N THR A 97 6.39 1.96 22.88
CA THR A 97 7.40 0.94 22.58
C THR A 97 6.99 -0.43 23.11
N ASP A 98 5.71 -0.60 23.42
CA ASP A 98 5.16 -1.79 24.07
C ASP A 98 4.20 -2.56 23.15
N TYR A 99 4.51 -2.56 21.85
CA TYR A 99 3.86 -3.48 20.91
C TYR A 99 4.14 -4.93 21.36
N PRO A 100 3.22 -5.88 21.13
CA PRO A 100 3.50 -7.29 21.34
C PRO A 100 4.73 -7.71 20.55
N SER A 101 5.63 -8.46 21.20
CA SER A 101 6.86 -8.94 20.57
C SER A 101 6.55 -9.88 19.40
N VAL A 102 7.33 -9.75 18.33
CA VAL A 102 7.25 -10.64 17.15
C VAL A 102 8.10 -11.91 17.30
N GLY A 103 8.81 -12.07 18.41
CA GLY A 103 9.69 -13.19 18.69
C GLY A 103 11.18 -12.86 18.52
N PRO A 104 12.07 -13.75 18.98
CA PRO A 104 13.50 -13.47 19.09
C PRO A 104 14.27 -13.45 17.76
N ASP A 105 13.67 -13.98 16.69
CA ASP A 105 14.35 -14.20 15.40
C ASP A 105 14.21 -13.02 14.43
N SER A 106 13.54 -11.94 14.84
CA SER A 106 13.31 -10.73 14.05
C SER A 106 13.41 -9.46 14.90
N PRO A 107 13.73 -8.31 14.30
CA PRO A 107 13.58 -7.00 14.94
C PRO A 107 12.19 -6.78 15.54
N GLU A 108 12.05 -5.83 16.46
CA GLU A 108 10.74 -5.45 17.01
C GLU A 108 10.10 -4.32 16.21
N TYR A 109 8.78 -4.16 16.32
CA TYR A 109 8.07 -3.04 15.70
C TYR A 109 8.35 -1.68 16.36
N GLU A 110 8.81 -1.68 17.61
CA GLU A 110 9.09 -0.43 18.32
C GLU A 110 10.28 0.31 17.70
N PRO A 111 10.30 1.66 17.69
CA PRO A 111 9.28 2.56 18.25
C PRO A 111 8.18 2.97 17.23
N ARG A 112 8.28 2.57 15.96
CA ARG A 112 7.51 3.19 14.85
C ARG A 112 7.62 4.73 14.89
N GLY A 113 6.57 5.41 14.44
CA GLY A 113 6.47 6.86 14.42
C GLY A 113 7.11 7.50 13.18
N CYS A 114 6.89 8.80 13.03
CA CYS A 114 7.44 9.59 11.93
C CYS A 114 7.49 11.07 12.33
N PRO A 115 8.24 11.93 11.62
CA PRO A 115 8.33 13.35 11.97
C PRO A 115 6.97 14.09 11.90
N ARG A 116 6.03 13.60 11.07
CA ARG A 116 4.69 14.19 10.98
C ARG A 116 3.88 13.92 12.26
N GLY A 117 3.94 12.69 12.77
CA GLY A 117 3.28 12.30 14.02
C GLY A 117 3.89 13.01 15.24
N ALA A 118 5.22 13.14 15.30
CA ALA A 118 5.90 13.83 16.40
C ALA A 118 5.52 15.31 16.56
N ALA A 119 4.99 15.93 15.49
CA ALA A 119 4.57 17.33 15.48
C ALA A 119 3.05 17.52 15.69
N PHE A 120 2.28 16.44 15.89
CA PHE A 120 0.81 16.51 15.84
C PHE A 120 0.20 17.36 16.97
N SER A 121 0.79 17.31 18.16
CA SER A 121 0.43 18.12 19.33
C SER A 121 0.33 19.62 19.04
N TRP A 122 1.09 20.14 18.05
CA TRP A 122 1.02 21.54 17.60
C TRP A 122 -0.40 21.98 17.23
N TYR A 123 -1.17 21.13 16.54
CA TYR A 123 -2.52 21.46 16.04
C TYR A 123 -3.53 21.74 17.15
N THR A 124 -3.30 21.23 18.36
CA THR A 124 -4.26 21.34 19.47
C THR A 124 -4.58 22.80 19.80
N TYR A 125 -3.55 23.65 19.82
CA TYR A 125 -3.64 25.05 20.23
C TYR A 125 -3.15 26.03 19.16
N SER A 126 -2.85 25.54 17.96
CA SER A 126 -2.34 26.36 16.87
C SER A 126 -3.33 27.46 16.46
N PRO A 127 -2.84 28.52 15.79
CA PRO A 127 -3.71 29.55 15.21
C PRO A 127 -4.71 29.01 14.17
N THR A 128 -4.46 27.82 13.61
CA THR A 128 -5.31 27.19 12.58
C THR A 128 -6.39 26.29 13.17
N ARG A 129 -6.44 26.10 14.49
CA ARG A 129 -7.47 25.26 15.15
C ARG A 129 -8.88 25.81 14.92
N VAL A 130 -9.76 24.98 14.35
CA VAL A 130 -11.20 25.28 14.32
C VAL A 130 -11.78 25.11 15.73
N ARG A 131 -12.17 26.23 16.36
CA ARG A 131 -12.63 26.29 17.76
C ARG A 131 -14.15 26.30 17.91
N PHE A 132 -14.85 26.83 16.92
CA PHE A 132 -16.31 27.03 16.94
C PHE A 132 -16.92 26.59 15.62
N PRO A 133 -18.24 26.33 15.57
CA PRO A 133 -18.97 26.28 14.32
C PRO A 133 -18.85 27.63 13.59
N TYR A 134 -18.53 27.56 12.31
CA TYR A 134 -18.47 28.72 11.43
C TYR A 134 -19.35 28.47 10.22
N ALA A 135 -20.11 29.49 9.82
CA ALA A 135 -20.91 29.46 8.61
C ALA A 135 -20.64 30.73 7.78
N ARG A 136 -20.93 30.68 6.48
CA ARG A 136 -20.72 31.83 5.59
C ARG A 136 -21.69 32.95 5.99
N GLY A 137 -21.17 34.15 6.29
CA GLY A 137 -21.98 35.26 6.80
C GLY A 137 -23.21 35.57 5.95
N VAL A 138 -23.03 35.70 4.62
CA VAL A 138 -24.15 35.97 3.70
C VAL A 138 -25.22 34.87 3.68
N LEU A 139 -24.85 33.60 3.92
CA LEU A 139 -25.83 32.51 4.03
C LEU A 139 -26.61 32.62 5.34
N VAL A 140 -25.90 32.88 6.44
CA VAL A 140 -26.50 33.03 7.78
C VAL A 140 -27.47 34.21 7.81
N GLU A 141 -27.10 35.34 7.21
CA GLU A 141 -27.96 36.53 7.08
C GLU A 141 -29.28 36.19 6.38
N MET A 142 -29.21 35.61 5.17
CA MET A 142 -30.40 35.24 4.41
C MET A 142 -31.24 34.17 5.12
N TYR A 143 -30.60 33.19 5.76
CA TYR A 143 -31.29 32.14 6.52
C TYR A 143 -32.02 32.72 7.74
N ARG A 144 -31.38 33.59 8.51
CA ARG A 144 -32.01 34.25 9.67
C ARG A 144 -33.19 35.13 9.25
N GLU A 145 -33.05 35.89 8.17
CA GLU A 145 -34.14 36.69 7.59
C GLU A 145 -35.32 35.80 7.18
N ALA A 146 -35.04 34.72 6.42
CA ALA A 146 -36.06 33.79 5.98
C ALA A 146 -36.76 33.09 7.16
N LYS A 147 -35.99 32.65 8.17
CA LYS A 147 -36.53 32.02 9.38
C LYS A 147 -37.40 32.97 10.19
N ALA A 148 -36.99 34.23 10.35
CA ALA A 148 -37.80 35.23 11.04
C ALA A 148 -39.15 35.47 10.34
N ARG A 149 -39.17 35.41 9.01
CA ARG A 149 -40.40 35.56 8.21
C ARG A 149 -41.27 34.32 8.16
N LEU A 150 -40.68 33.12 8.09
CA LEU A 150 -41.38 31.87 7.78
C LEU A 150 -41.60 30.96 9.00
N GLY A 151 -40.87 31.17 10.10
CA GLY A 151 -40.99 30.42 11.36
C GLY A 151 -40.42 28.99 11.32
N ASP A 152 -40.49 28.31 10.18
CA ASP A 152 -40.01 26.93 10.00
C ASP A 152 -38.60 26.88 9.34
N PRO A 153 -37.62 26.18 9.92
CA PRO A 153 -36.27 26.02 9.36
C PRO A 153 -36.21 25.45 7.93
N VAL A 154 -37.05 24.46 7.61
CA VAL A 154 -37.10 23.81 6.30
C VAL A 154 -37.66 24.77 5.25
N PHE A 155 -38.68 25.55 5.60
CA PHE A 155 -39.19 26.61 4.72
C PHE A 155 -38.20 27.77 4.57
N ALA A 156 -37.49 28.13 5.64
CA ALA A 156 -36.42 29.13 5.58
C ALA A 156 -35.28 28.70 4.62
N TRP A 157 -34.84 27.45 4.71
CA TRP A 157 -33.87 26.90 3.77
C TRP A 157 -34.41 26.89 2.33
N ALA A 158 -35.65 26.43 2.13
CA ALA A 158 -36.31 26.38 0.84
C ALA A 158 -36.38 27.77 0.16
N ASP A 159 -36.66 28.82 0.94
CA ASP A 159 -36.67 30.21 0.47
C ASP A 159 -35.29 30.65 -0.05
N VAL A 160 -34.22 30.37 0.71
CA VAL A 160 -32.86 30.76 0.33
C VAL A 160 -32.36 30.00 -0.90
N VAL A 161 -32.58 28.69 -0.97
CA VAL A 161 -32.06 27.87 -2.09
C VAL A 161 -32.97 27.88 -3.32
N GLY A 162 -34.26 28.18 -3.13
CA GLY A 162 -35.26 28.27 -4.19
C GLY A 162 -35.10 29.54 -5.03
N ASP A 163 -34.66 30.64 -4.42
CA ASP A 163 -34.35 31.89 -5.11
C ASP A 163 -32.96 31.81 -5.80
N PRO A 164 -32.90 31.94 -7.15
CA PRO A 164 -31.63 31.84 -7.89
C PRO A 164 -30.58 32.88 -7.50
N ASP A 165 -31.00 34.10 -7.16
CA ASP A 165 -30.09 35.21 -6.82
C ASP A 165 -29.54 35.04 -5.41
N ARG A 166 -30.40 34.69 -4.44
CA ARG A 166 -29.98 34.33 -3.07
C ARG A 166 -29.03 33.14 -3.11
N ARG A 167 -29.37 32.08 -3.84
CA ARG A 167 -28.51 30.89 -3.99
C ARG A 167 -27.15 31.24 -4.60
N ARG A 168 -27.14 32.01 -5.68
CA ARG A 168 -25.90 32.44 -6.37
C ARG A 168 -25.01 33.25 -5.44
N ARG A 169 -25.58 34.14 -4.63
CA ARG A 169 -24.85 35.03 -3.72
C ARG A 169 -23.95 34.26 -2.74
N TYR A 170 -24.48 33.26 -2.04
CA TYR A 170 -23.65 32.50 -1.08
C TYR A 170 -22.70 31.52 -1.77
N GLN A 171 -23.07 30.97 -2.94
CA GLN A 171 -22.21 30.08 -3.71
C GLN A 171 -20.96 30.80 -4.24
N GLN A 172 -21.11 32.04 -4.74
CA GLN A 172 -19.99 32.87 -5.22
C GLN A 172 -19.07 33.38 -4.10
N ALA A 173 -19.50 33.29 -2.84
CA ALA A 173 -18.70 33.63 -1.66
C ALA A 173 -17.83 32.45 -1.15
N ARG A 174 -18.00 31.24 -1.70
CA ARG A 174 -17.16 30.08 -1.36
C ARG A 174 -15.69 30.38 -1.71
N GLY A 175 -14.77 30.08 -0.79
CA GLY A 175 -13.33 30.35 -0.94
C GLY A 175 -12.88 31.80 -0.69
N LYS A 176 -13.78 32.72 -0.35
CA LYS A 176 -13.47 34.17 -0.24
C LYS A 176 -13.50 34.75 1.18
N GLY A 177 -13.39 33.92 2.22
CA GLY A 177 -13.51 34.38 3.61
C GLY A 177 -14.91 34.89 3.99
N GLY A 178 -15.06 35.66 5.07
CA GLY A 178 -16.39 36.10 5.54
C GLY A 178 -17.18 35.00 6.27
N HIS A 179 -16.47 34.14 7.01
CA HIS A 179 -17.11 33.24 7.97
C HIS A 179 -17.49 34.03 9.23
N VAL A 180 -18.65 33.71 9.78
CA VAL A 180 -19.10 34.21 11.06
C VAL A 180 -19.23 33.04 12.02
N ARG A 181 -18.95 33.28 13.31
CA ARG A 181 -19.21 32.30 14.36
C ARG A 181 -20.71 32.11 14.51
N VAL A 182 -21.15 30.87 14.59
CA VAL A 182 -22.54 30.48 14.90
C VAL A 182 -22.56 29.54 16.11
N SER A 183 -23.73 29.34 16.73
CA SER A 183 -23.89 28.33 17.77
C SER A 183 -23.97 26.93 17.15
N TRP A 184 -23.77 25.89 17.96
CA TRP A 184 -24.01 24.51 17.52
C TRP A 184 -25.48 24.31 17.13
N ASP A 185 -26.42 24.84 17.90
CA ASP A 185 -27.86 24.73 17.61
C ASP A 185 -28.20 25.35 16.25
N GLU A 186 -27.67 26.54 15.93
CA GLU A 186 -27.90 27.19 14.64
C GLU A 186 -27.27 26.42 13.48
N ALA A 187 -26.04 25.92 13.66
CA ALA A 187 -25.37 25.12 12.63
C ALA A 187 -26.12 23.82 12.35
N VAL A 188 -26.50 23.08 13.40
CA VAL A 188 -27.23 21.80 13.28
C VAL A 188 -28.60 22.02 12.68
N GLU A 189 -29.32 23.08 13.06
CA GLU A 189 -30.65 23.39 12.49
C GLU A 189 -30.56 23.69 10.99
N ILE A 190 -29.63 24.54 10.56
CA ILE A 190 -29.43 24.86 9.13
C ILE A 190 -29.14 23.57 8.35
N VAL A 191 -28.25 22.73 8.87
CA VAL A 191 -27.87 21.47 8.23
C VAL A 191 -29.06 20.52 8.16
N ALA A 192 -29.80 20.32 9.26
CA ALA A 192 -30.98 19.45 9.29
C ALA A 192 -32.08 19.94 8.33
N ALA A 193 -32.36 21.25 8.31
CA ALA A 193 -33.29 21.86 7.38
C ALA A 193 -32.90 21.61 5.91
N ALA A 194 -31.61 21.72 5.59
CA ALA A 194 -31.07 21.44 4.27
C ALA A 194 -31.27 19.97 3.86
N HIS A 195 -31.02 19.03 4.78
CA HIS A 195 -31.23 17.61 4.54
C HIS A 195 -32.72 17.31 4.31
N VAL A 196 -33.60 17.74 5.22
CA VAL A 196 -35.05 17.50 5.11
C VAL A 196 -35.63 18.11 3.83
N HIS A 197 -35.25 19.34 3.49
CA HIS A 197 -35.67 19.99 2.25
C HIS A 197 -35.23 19.18 1.02
N THR A 198 -33.96 18.76 0.98
CA THR A 198 -33.38 18.05 -0.16
C THR A 198 -34.06 16.69 -0.34
N ILE A 199 -34.22 15.92 0.74
CA ILE A 199 -34.91 14.62 0.73
C ILE A 199 -36.34 14.79 0.20
N LYS A 200 -37.08 15.75 0.76
CA LYS A 200 -38.49 15.99 0.38
C LYS A 200 -38.64 16.42 -1.07
N ARG A 201 -37.73 17.25 -1.58
CA ARG A 201 -37.87 17.87 -2.92
C ARG A 201 -37.29 17.02 -4.04
N TRP A 202 -36.17 16.35 -3.79
CA TRP A 202 -35.35 15.72 -4.84
C TRP A 202 -35.08 14.24 -4.62
N GLY A 203 -35.27 13.75 -3.39
CA GLY A 203 -34.88 12.40 -2.99
C GLY A 203 -33.61 12.39 -2.14
N PRO A 204 -33.40 11.33 -1.34
CA PRO A 204 -32.30 11.27 -0.39
C PRO A 204 -30.93 11.06 -1.06
N ASP A 205 -30.89 10.49 -2.25
CA ASP A 205 -29.68 10.28 -3.07
C ASP A 205 -29.05 11.59 -3.61
N ARG A 206 -29.69 12.75 -3.40
CA ARG A 206 -29.10 14.08 -3.64
C ARG A 206 -28.26 14.58 -2.46
N ILE A 207 -28.12 13.76 -1.42
CA ILE A 207 -27.25 13.98 -0.28
C ILE A 207 -26.13 12.97 -0.37
N ALA A 208 -24.89 13.46 -0.39
CA ALA A 208 -23.70 12.62 -0.44
C ALA A 208 -22.75 12.91 0.72
N GLY A 209 -22.10 11.87 1.21
CA GLY A 209 -21.02 11.93 2.20
C GLY A 209 -19.71 11.44 1.61
N PHE A 210 -18.64 12.20 1.81
CA PHE A 210 -17.28 11.79 1.51
C PHE A 210 -16.47 11.72 2.81
N SER A 211 -16.07 10.51 3.20
CA SER A 211 -15.18 10.27 4.34
C SER A 211 -14.30 9.07 4.01
N PRO A 212 -12.99 9.23 3.81
CA PRO A 212 -12.12 8.16 3.34
C PRO A 212 -11.60 7.29 4.48
N ILE A 213 -11.04 6.12 4.14
CA ILE A 213 -10.15 5.28 4.97
C ILE A 213 -10.67 5.06 6.41
N PRO A 214 -11.61 4.13 6.62
CA PRO A 214 -12.14 3.85 7.96
C PRO A 214 -11.08 3.31 8.92
N ALA A 215 -10.06 2.60 8.43
CA ALA A 215 -9.04 1.94 9.25
C ALA A 215 -8.27 2.90 10.17
N MET A 216 -8.10 4.17 9.79
CA MET A 216 -7.37 5.15 10.61
C MET A 216 -8.20 5.67 11.80
N SER A 217 -9.53 5.62 11.73
CA SER A 217 -10.42 6.08 12.80
C SER A 217 -11.86 5.56 12.61
N MET A 218 -12.07 4.29 12.93
CA MET A 218 -13.29 3.53 12.56
C MET A 218 -14.58 4.22 13.01
N VAL A 219 -14.66 4.63 14.28
CA VAL A 219 -15.86 5.29 14.82
C VAL A 219 -16.06 6.67 14.20
N SER A 220 -14.99 7.44 13.98
CA SER A 220 -15.06 8.78 13.35
C SER A 220 -15.57 8.72 11.91
N HIS A 221 -15.21 7.67 11.16
CA HIS A 221 -15.79 7.40 9.84
C HIS A 221 -17.26 6.97 9.97
N ALA A 222 -17.53 6.01 10.85
CA ALA A 222 -18.85 5.39 11.00
C ALA A 222 -19.95 6.37 11.43
N ILE A 223 -19.65 7.40 12.24
CA ILE A 223 -20.67 8.38 12.65
C ILE A 223 -21.26 9.15 11.46
N GLY A 224 -20.43 9.49 10.46
CA GLY A 224 -20.85 10.21 9.27
C GLY A 224 -21.56 9.29 8.28
N SER A 225 -20.95 8.12 8.00
CA SER A 225 -21.54 7.16 7.06
C SER A 225 -22.89 6.64 7.55
N ARG A 226 -22.98 6.26 8.82
CA ARG A 226 -24.25 5.79 9.42
C ARG A 226 -25.34 6.86 9.32
N PHE A 227 -25.03 8.12 9.58
CA PHE A 227 -26.03 9.20 9.45
C PHE A 227 -26.53 9.32 8.01
N ILE A 228 -25.61 9.40 7.04
CA ILE A 228 -25.94 9.53 5.62
C ILE A 228 -26.75 8.34 5.10
N GLU A 229 -26.37 7.12 5.47
CA GLU A 229 -27.07 5.90 5.08
C GLU A 229 -28.48 5.79 5.70
N LEU A 230 -28.63 6.17 6.99
CA LEU A 230 -29.94 6.14 7.66
C LEU A 230 -30.97 7.06 7.01
N ILE A 231 -30.53 8.18 6.44
CA ILE A 231 -31.42 9.10 5.72
C ILE A 231 -31.57 8.74 4.23
N GLY A 232 -30.93 7.67 3.76
CA GLY A 232 -30.96 7.20 2.37
C GLY A 232 -30.01 7.92 1.40
N GLY A 233 -29.04 8.66 1.91
CA GLY A 233 -28.02 9.34 1.10
C GLY A 233 -26.91 8.40 0.63
N CYS A 234 -26.02 8.90 -0.22
CA CYS A 234 -24.95 8.12 -0.84
C CYS A 234 -23.59 8.38 -0.18
N MET A 235 -22.94 7.33 0.31
CA MET A 235 -21.52 7.38 0.64
C MET A 235 -20.68 7.15 -0.63
N THR A 236 -19.70 8.00 -0.87
CA THR A 236 -18.79 7.87 -2.02
C THR A 236 -17.59 7.00 -1.67
N SER A 237 -17.07 6.25 -2.65
CA SER A 237 -15.84 5.46 -2.52
C SER A 237 -14.60 6.36 -2.39
N PHE A 238 -13.47 5.75 -2.00
CA PHE A 238 -12.20 6.45 -1.80
C PHE A 238 -10.99 5.69 -2.37
N TYR A 239 -10.97 4.35 -2.34
CA TYR A 239 -9.76 3.58 -2.64
C TYR A 239 -9.45 3.56 -4.14
N ASP A 240 -10.48 3.37 -4.95
CA ASP A 240 -10.50 3.59 -6.41
C ASP A 240 -10.24 5.06 -6.76
N TRP A 241 -10.88 6.00 -6.06
CA TRP A 241 -10.75 7.43 -6.31
C TRP A 241 -9.34 7.97 -6.06
N TYR A 242 -8.66 7.49 -5.03
CA TYR A 242 -7.27 7.86 -4.73
C TYR A 242 -6.26 7.18 -5.65
N ALA A 243 -6.71 6.27 -6.52
CA ALA A 243 -5.87 5.37 -7.30
C ALA A 243 -4.93 4.52 -6.41
N ASP A 244 -5.35 4.26 -5.17
CA ASP A 244 -4.67 3.34 -4.26
C ASP A 244 -5.13 1.88 -4.50
N LEU A 245 -6.32 1.68 -5.08
CA LEU A 245 -6.79 0.37 -5.54
C LEU A 245 -5.95 -0.10 -6.74
N PRO A 246 -5.12 -1.15 -6.59
CA PRO A 246 -4.47 -1.77 -7.72
C PRO A 246 -5.50 -2.60 -8.47
N VAL A 247 -6.04 -2.09 -9.59
CA VAL A 247 -7.06 -2.77 -10.41
C VAL A 247 -6.64 -4.19 -10.82
N ALA A 248 -5.33 -4.45 -10.88
CA ALA A 248 -4.77 -5.78 -11.11
C ALA A 248 -5.09 -6.81 -10.01
N SER A 249 -5.20 -6.41 -8.73
CA SER A 249 -5.49 -7.35 -7.63
C SER A 249 -6.88 -7.99 -7.79
N PRO A 250 -7.97 -7.25 -8.00
CA PRO A 250 -9.27 -7.85 -8.31
C PRO A 250 -9.26 -8.68 -9.60
N GLN A 251 -8.46 -8.32 -10.60
CA GLN A 251 -8.36 -9.06 -11.86
C GLN A 251 -7.65 -10.42 -11.70
N VAL A 252 -6.59 -10.48 -10.89
CA VAL A 252 -5.75 -11.67 -10.72
C VAL A 252 -6.24 -12.57 -9.59
N PHE A 253 -6.63 -11.98 -8.47
CA PHE A 253 -6.95 -12.72 -7.23
C PHE A 253 -8.41 -12.66 -6.83
N GLY A 254 -9.23 -11.81 -7.48
CA GLY A 254 -10.61 -11.56 -7.05
C GLY A 254 -10.71 -10.88 -5.68
N ASP A 255 -9.62 -10.27 -5.20
CA ASP A 255 -9.51 -9.59 -3.92
C ASP A 255 -9.25 -8.09 -4.10
N GLN A 256 -9.75 -7.26 -3.18
CA GLN A 256 -9.56 -5.81 -3.24
C GLN A 256 -8.07 -5.46 -3.15
N THR A 257 -7.40 -5.85 -2.08
CA THR A 257 -5.96 -5.74 -1.80
C THR A 257 -5.67 -6.44 -0.49
N ASP A 258 -4.82 -7.47 -0.55
CA ASP A 258 -4.18 -8.07 0.60
C ASP A 258 -2.67 -8.16 0.33
N VAL A 259 -1.86 -7.86 1.35
CA VAL A 259 -0.41 -7.73 1.24
C VAL A 259 0.27 -8.25 2.50
N PRO A 260 1.51 -8.77 2.39
CA PRO A 260 2.28 -9.14 3.57
C PRO A 260 2.54 -7.94 4.47
N GLU A 261 2.58 -8.18 5.79
CA GLU A 261 3.00 -7.17 6.75
C GLU A 261 4.46 -6.78 6.55
N SER A 262 4.88 -5.60 7.06
CA SER A 262 6.26 -5.16 6.90
C SER A 262 7.27 -6.03 7.63
N GLY A 263 6.86 -6.69 8.73
CA GLY A 263 7.67 -7.69 9.41
C GLY A 263 8.12 -8.82 8.49
N ASP A 264 7.31 -9.19 7.49
CA ASP A 264 7.66 -10.24 6.54
C ASP A 264 8.76 -9.83 5.55
N TRP A 265 9.05 -8.53 5.42
CA TRP A 265 10.20 -8.06 4.62
C TRP A 265 11.53 -8.58 5.19
N TRP A 266 11.57 -8.90 6.50
CA TRP A 266 12.70 -9.57 7.15
C TRP A 266 12.97 -10.98 6.62
N ASN A 267 11.95 -11.66 6.10
CA ASN A 267 12.04 -13.04 5.63
C ASN A 267 12.49 -13.14 4.16
N ALA A 268 12.43 -12.06 3.40
CA ALA A 268 12.84 -12.04 2.00
C ALA A 268 14.38 -12.03 1.85
N ALA A 269 14.92 -12.87 0.97
CA ALA A 269 16.34 -12.82 0.58
C ALA A 269 16.62 -11.79 -0.54
N TYR A 270 15.59 -11.38 -1.28
CA TYR A 270 15.70 -10.44 -2.38
C TYR A 270 14.47 -9.52 -2.39
N LEU A 271 14.70 -8.20 -2.32
CA LEU A 271 13.65 -7.20 -2.26
C LEU A 271 13.81 -6.21 -3.42
N ILE A 272 12.74 -6.01 -4.20
CA ILE A 272 12.67 -4.96 -5.23
C ILE A 272 11.72 -3.87 -4.74
N MET A 273 12.26 -2.71 -4.40
CA MET A 273 11.47 -1.50 -4.12
C MET A 273 11.15 -0.81 -5.45
N TRP A 274 10.04 -1.19 -6.06
CA TRP A 274 9.60 -0.67 -7.36
C TRP A 274 8.58 0.46 -7.18
N GLY A 275 8.93 1.70 -7.53
CA GLY A 275 8.04 2.86 -7.40
C GLY A 275 7.60 3.17 -5.96
N SER A 276 8.32 2.65 -4.96
CA SER A 276 7.96 2.76 -3.54
C SER A 276 9.08 3.39 -2.72
N ASN A 277 8.90 4.65 -2.30
CA ASN A 277 9.89 5.39 -1.51
C ASN A 277 9.77 5.09 0.00
N VAL A 278 10.06 3.84 0.37
CA VAL A 278 9.85 3.26 1.72
C VAL A 278 10.29 4.16 2.89
N PRO A 279 11.50 4.75 2.93
CA PRO A 279 11.94 5.57 4.06
C PRO A 279 11.07 6.82 4.30
N VAL A 280 10.42 7.34 3.26
CA VAL A 280 9.60 8.56 3.32
C VAL A 280 8.13 8.21 3.55
N THR A 281 7.60 7.27 2.75
CA THR A 281 6.17 6.96 2.72
C THR A 281 5.78 5.83 3.67
N ARG A 282 6.73 5.01 4.13
CA ARG A 282 6.61 3.91 5.10
C ARG A 282 7.65 4.06 6.22
N THR A 283 7.95 5.31 6.61
CA THR A 283 8.94 5.67 7.65
C THR A 283 8.94 4.75 8.88
N PRO A 284 7.80 4.45 9.53
CA PRO A 284 7.81 3.60 10.73
C PRO A 284 8.20 2.14 10.47
N ASP A 285 8.14 1.68 9.22
CA ASP A 285 8.39 0.29 8.80
C ASP A 285 9.73 0.14 8.06
N ALA A 286 10.39 1.24 7.72
CA ALA A 286 11.59 1.24 6.88
C ALA A 286 12.78 0.48 7.51
N HIS A 287 12.79 0.34 8.83
CA HIS A 287 13.83 -0.40 9.55
C HIS A 287 13.88 -1.87 9.12
N TRP A 288 12.72 -2.50 8.86
CA TRP A 288 12.63 -3.89 8.40
C TRP A 288 13.48 -4.15 7.16
N MET A 289 13.35 -3.29 6.15
CA MET A 289 14.17 -3.34 4.94
C MET A 289 15.64 -3.06 5.25
N ALA A 290 15.94 -2.04 6.06
CA ALA A 290 17.33 -1.67 6.35
C ALA A 290 18.08 -2.76 7.13
N GLU A 291 17.41 -3.41 8.08
CA GLU A 291 17.97 -4.42 8.97
C GLU A 291 18.08 -5.78 8.28
N ALA A 292 17.12 -6.17 7.43
CA ALA A 292 17.17 -7.41 6.66
C ALA A 292 18.43 -7.51 5.77
N ARG A 293 18.95 -6.36 5.32
CA ARG A 293 20.22 -6.28 4.58
C ARG A 293 21.42 -6.78 5.37
N TYR A 294 21.43 -6.64 6.70
CA TYR A 294 22.49 -7.19 7.55
C TYR A 294 22.48 -8.73 7.60
N ARG A 295 21.36 -9.36 7.22
CA ARG A 295 21.23 -10.81 7.00
C ARG A 295 21.52 -11.24 5.56
N GLY A 296 21.98 -10.32 4.70
CA GLY A 296 22.33 -10.61 3.32
C GLY A 296 21.19 -10.47 2.33
N GLN A 297 20.06 -9.88 2.72
CA GLN A 297 19.03 -9.50 1.75
C GLN A 297 19.60 -8.54 0.70
N LYS A 298 19.46 -8.88 -0.58
CA LYS A 298 19.77 -7.95 -1.67
C LYS A 298 18.58 -7.02 -1.92
N VAL A 299 18.85 -5.71 -2.00
CA VAL A 299 17.83 -4.68 -2.26
C VAL A 299 18.10 -4.00 -3.59
N VAL A 300 17.09 -4.01 -4.47
CA VAL A 300 17.09 -3.30 -5.75
C VAL A 300 16.03 -2.22 -5.72
N VAL A 301 16.34 -1.04 -6.25
CA VAL A 301 15.38 0.04 -6.42
C VAL A 301 15.12 0.29 -7.89
N VAL A 302 13.83 0.35 -8.26
CA VAL A 302 13.39 0.83 -9.57
C VAL A 302 12.65 2.15 -9.34
N SER A 303 13.28 3.24 -9.77
CA SER A 303 12.73 4.59 -9.67
C SER A 303 13.40 5.51 -10.70
N PRO A 304 12.67 6.44 -11.33
CA PRO A 304 13.23 7.30 -12.37
C PRO A 304 14.25 8.31 -11.83
N ASP A 305 14.05 8.77 -10.59
CA ASP A 305 14.92 9.71 -9.88
C ASP A 305 15.75 9.03 -8.79
N TYR A 306 16.77 9.71 -8.28
CA TYR A 306 17.55 9.22 -7.13
C TYR A 306 16.79 9.49 -5.82
N ALA A 307 15.70 8.75 -5.61
CA ALA A 307 14.81 8.87 -4.45
C ALA A 307 15.51 8.45 -3.13
N ASP A 308 14.90 8.80 -1.99
CA ASP A 308 15.46 8.53 -0.66
C ASP A 308 15.68 7.03 -0.35
N ASN A 309 14.90 6.14 -0.96
CA ASN A 309 15.07 4.70 -0.86
C ASN A 309 16.32 4.19 -1.60
N THR A 310 16.75 4.88 -2.66
CA THR A 310 17.88 4.49 -3.52
C THR A 310 19.20 4.41 -2.76
N LYS A 311 19.40 5.23 -1.73
CA LYS A 311 20.61 5.17 -0.88
C LYS A 311 20.75 3.86 -0.10
N PHE A 312 19.67 3.11 0.06
CA PHE A 312 19.67 1.79 0.72
C PHE A 312 19.81 0.64 -0.29
N ALA A 313 19.77 0.91 -1.59
CA ALA A 313 19.81 -0.11 -2.62
C ALA A 313 21.24 -0.58 -2.88
N ASP A 314 21.38 -1.87 -3.22
CA ASP A 314 22.61 -2.43 -3.77
C ASP A 314 22.68 -2.18 -5.29
N GLN A 315 21.51 -2.02 -5.95
CA GLN A 315 21.41 -1.63 -7.36
C GLN A 315 20.24 -0.66 -7.59
N TRP A 316 20.45 0.31 -8.46
CA TRP A 316 19.44 1.28 -8.89
C TRP A 316 19.19 1.17 -10.39
N LEU A 317 17.93 0.92 -10.75
CA LEU A 317 17.43 0.90 -12.12
C LEU A 317 16.58 2.15 -12.36
N HIS A 318 17.07 3.05 -13.21
CA HIS A 318 16.42 4.32 -13.54
C HIS A 318 15.53 4.19 -14.79
N ALA A 319 14.48 3.37 -14.70
CA ALA A 319 13.49 3.26 -15.76
C ALA A 319 12.83 4.61 -16.03
N GLN A 320 12.49 4.89 -17.30
CA GLN A 320 11.75 6.10 -17.64
C GLN A 320 10.35 6.05 -16.99
N PRO A 321 9.82 7.19 -16.47
CA PRO A 321 8.51 7.21 -15.84
C PRO A 321 7.42 6.60 -16.73
N GLY A 322 6.67 5.63 -16.20
CA GLY A 322 5.57 4.98 -16.91
C GLY A 322 6.00 3.86 -17.87
N THR A 323 7.29 3.53 -17.94
CA THR A 323 7.80 2.42 -18.78
C THR A 323 8.12 1.16 -17.99
N ASP A 324 7.78 1.12 -16.69
CA ASP A 324 8.02 0.00 -15.78
C ASP A 324 7.41 -1.31 -16.29
N GLY A 325 6.27 -1.24 -16.98
CA GLY A 325 5.65 -2.39 -17.62
C GLY A 325 6.55 -3.05 -18.67
N ALA A 326 7.31 -2.27 -19.44
CA ALA A 326 8.27 -2.84 -20.40
C ALA A 326 9.41 -3.55 -19.66
N LEU A 327 9.98 -2.94 -18.61
CA LEU A 327 11.02 -3.59 -17.80
C LEU A 327 10.52 -4.89 -17.16
N ALA A 328 9.29 -4.92 -16.64
CA ALA A 328 8.68 -6.12 -16.07
C ALA A 328 8.45 -7.21 -17.13
N MET A 329 8.06 -6.84 -18.36
CA MET A 329 7.94 -7.77 -19.47
C MET A 329 9.31 -8.39 -19.84
N ALA A 330 10.41 -7.62 -19.75
CA ALA A 330 11.76 -8.09 -20.06
C ALA A 330 12.22 -9.14 -19.06
N MET A 331 12.02 -8.82 -17.78
CA MET A 331 12.31 -9.73 -16.68
C MET A 331 11.48 -11.01 -16.80
N GLY A 332 10.19 -10.88 -17.10
CA GLY A 332 9.31 -12.02 -17.33
C GLY A 332 9.73 -12.86 -18.54
N HIS A 333 10.22 -12.25 -19.62
CA HIS A 333 10.74 -12.99 -20.78
C HIS A 333 11.91 -13.91 -20.39
N VAL A 334 12.90 -13.38 -19.67
CA VAL A 334 14.06 -14.16 -19.21
C VAL A 334 13.63 -15.27 -18.25
N ILE A 335 12.75 -14.97 -17.29
CA ILE A 335 12.23 -15.96 -16.34
C ILE A 335 11.49 -17.09 -17.08
N LEU A 336 10.57 -16.75 -18.00
CA LEU A 336 9.80 -17.74 -18.75
C LEU A 336 10.70 -18.61 -19.63
N LYS A 337 11.64 -18.00 -20.36
CA LYS A 337 12.57 -18.74 -21.21
C LYS A 337 13.45 -19.68 -20.40
N GLU A 338 14.21 -19.16 -19.45
CA GLU A 338 15.25 -19.93 -18.77
C GLU A 338 14.70 -20.86 -17.70
N CYS A 339 13.61 -20.48 -17.03
CA CYS A 339 13.09 -21.25 -15.90
C CYS A 339 11.88 -22.11 -16.24
N PHE A 340 11.08 -21.78 -17.26
CA PHE A 340 9.88 -22.56 -17.63
C PHE A 340 10.02 -23.34 -18.94
N VAL A 341 10.90 -22.94 -19.86
CA VAL A 341 11.13 -23.65 -21.12
C VAL A 341 12.44 -24.44 -21.10
N GLU A 342 13.57 -23.78 -20.86
CA GLU A 342 14.88 -24.42 -20.95
C GLU A 342 15.18 -25.34 -19.77
N ARG A 343 15.15 -24.83 -18.53
CA ARG A 343 15.49 -25.62 -17.34
C ARG A 343 14.31 -26.30 -16.67
N ARG A 344 13.10 -25.73 -16.79
CA ARG A 344 11.88 -26.20 -16.13
C ARG A 344 12.07 -26.40 -14.61
N VAL A 345 12.38 -25.31 -13.91
CA VAL A 345 12.65 -25.32 -12.45
C VAL A 345 11.45 -25.94 -11.70
N PRO A 346 11.63 -27.07 -10.98
CA PRO A 346 10.50 -27.84 -10.43
C PRO A 346 9.55 -27.02 -9.56
N PHE A 347 10.09 -26.28 -8.59
CA PHE A 347 9.28 -25.44 -7.70
C PHE A 347 8.40 -24.44 -8.46
N PHE A 348 8.91 -23.81 -9.52
CA PHE A 348 8.15 -22.84 -10.30
C PHE A 348 7.06 -23.52 -11.13
N VAL A 349 7.39 -24.62 -11.78
CA VAL A 349 6.45 -25.40 -12.60
C VAL A 349 5.31 -25.96 -11.75
N ASP A 350 5.63 -26.52 -10.59
CA ASP A 350 4.64 -27.09 -9.68
C ASP A 350 3.75 -26.01 -9.08
N TYR A 351 4.32 -24.86 -8.70
CA TYR A 351 3.54 -23.73 -8.21
C TYR A 351 2.50 -23.26 -9.24
N VAL A 352 2.91 -22.99 -10.48
CA VAL A 352 1.98 -22.45 -11.48
C VAL A 352 0.94 -23.47 -11.94
N ARG A 353 1.24 -24.76 -11.87
CA ARG A 353 0.27 -25.83 -12.16
C ARG A 353 -0.90 -25.84 -11.18
N CYS A 354 -0.62 -25.53 -9.91
CA CYS A 354 -1.61 -25.64 -8.84
C CYS A 354 -2.31 -24.31 -8.54
N TYR A 355 -1.60 -23.18 -8.64
CA TYR A 355 -2.05 -21.91 -8.07
C TYR A 355 -2.33 -20.82 -9.11
N THR A 356 -2.36 -21.16 -10.40
CA THR A 356 -2.63 -20.20 -11.47
C THR A 356 -3.59 -20.79 -12.50
N ASP A 357 -4.13 -19.92 -13.36
CA ASP A 357 -4.95 -20.31 -14.49
C ASP A 357 -4.12 -20.74 -15.72
N LEU A 358 -2.78 -20.77 -15.61
CA LEU A 358 -1.87 -21.13 -16.70
C LEU A 358 -2.19 -22.48 -17.40
N PRO A 359 -2.64 -23.55 -16.71
CA PRO A 359 -3.04 -24.80 -17.36
C PRO A 359 -4.41 -24.78 -18.07
N PHE A 360 -5.24 -23.76 -17.84
CA PHE A 360 -6.62 -23.75 -18.32
C PHE A 360 -6.69 -23.45 -19.82
N LEU A 361 -7.74 -23.99 -20.45
CA LEU A 361 -7.95 -23.93 -21.88
C LEU A 361 -8.69 -22.66 -22.30
N VAL A 362 -8.14 -21.96 -23.29
CA VAL A 362 -8.73 -20.80 -23.95
C VAL A 362 -9.11 -21.19 -25.38
N THR A 363 -10.31 -20.84 -25.81
CA THR A 363 -10.78 -21.06 -27.18
C THR A 363 -10.07 -20.12 -28.15
N LEU A 364 -9.79 -20.58 -29.35
CA LEU A 364 -9.26 -19.77 -30.45
C LEU A 364 -10.38 -19.51 -31.46
N GLU A 365 -10.58 -18.24 -31.78
CA GLU A 365 -11.60 -17.79 -32.74
C GLU A 365 -10.94 -17.33 -34.03
N GLU A 366 -11.46 -17.74 -35.18
CA GLU A 366 -10.95 -17.35 -36.49
C GLU A 366 -11.20 -15.85 -36.72
N ARG A 367 -10.15 -15.14 -37.11
CA ARG A 367 -10.22 -13.71 -37.45
C ARG A 367 -9.21 -13.38 -38.53
N ASP A 368 -9.68 -12.73 -39.59
CA ASP A 368 -8.90 -12.46 -40.78
C ASP A 368 -8.31 -13.75 -41.36
N ASP A 369 -6.98 -13.89 -41.45
CA ASP A 369 -6.26 -15.06 -41.95
C ASP A 369 -5.63 -15.92 -40.82
N ALA A 370 -5.97 -15.64 -39.55
CA ALA A 370 -5.38 -16.28 -38.38
C ALA A 370 -6.41 -16.44 -37.24
N PHE A 371 -5.95 -16.59 -36.01
CA PHE A 371 -6.81 -16.76 -34.83
C PHE A 371 -6.58 -15.68 -33.79
N VAL A 372 -7.58 -15.41 -32.95
CA VAL A 372 -7.45 -14.59 -31.75
C VAL A 372 -7.85 -15.39 -30.51
N PRO A 373 -7.24 -15.13 -29.34
CA PRO A 373 -7.70 -15.70 -28.09
C PRO A 373 -9.13 -15.26 -27.77
N GLY A 374 -10.02 -16.22 -27.54
CA GLY A 374 -11.41 -16.04 -27.13
C GLY A 374 -11.59 -16.19 -25.63
N LYS A 375 -12.69 -16.83 -25.21
CA LYS A 375 -13.00 -17.08 -23.80
C LYS A 375 -12.38 -18.40 -23.32
N PHE A 376 -12.36 -18.62 -22.00
CA PHE A 376 -12.07 -19.94 -21.45
C PHE A 376 -13.05 -20.99 -21.99
N LEU A 377 -12.55 -22.19 -22.26
CA LEU A 377 -13.37 -23.38 -22.46
C LEU A 377 -14.04 -23.73 -21.14
N ARG A 378 -15.36 -23.96 -21.18
CA ARG A 378 -16.16 -24.26 -19.99
C ARG A 378 -16.76 -25.65 -20.07
N ALA A 379 -17.14 -26.22 -18.92
CA ALA A 379 -17.78 -27.53 -18.83
C ALA A 379 -19.04 -27.64 -19.73
N SER A 380 -19.85 -26.57 -19.76
CA SER A 380 -21.02 -26.47 -20.65
C SER A 380 -20.68 -26.58 -22.14
N ASP A 381 -19.49 -26.14 -22.57
CA ASP A 381 -19.02 -26.29 -23.95
C ASP A 381 -18.68 -27.76 -24.30
N LEU A 382 -18.51 -28.63 -23.29
CA LEU A 382 -18.34 -30.08 -23.45
C LEU A 382 -19.65 -30.87 -23.34
N GLY A 383 -20.79 -30.17 -23.21
CA GLY A 383 -22.10 -30.78 -23.04
C GLY A 383 -22.45 -31.16 -21.60
N GLU A 384 -21.68 -30.71 -20.61
CA GLU A 384 -22.02 -30.91 -19.21
C GLU A 384 -23.23 -30.06 -18.80
N VAL A 385 -24.19 -30.70 -18.13
CA VAL A 385 -25.46 -30.10 -17.71
C VAL A 385 -25.56 -29.89 -16.20
N SER A 386 -24.45 -30.02 -15.47
CA SER A 386 -24.40 -29.81 -14.02
C SER A 386 -24.65 -28.35 -13.67
N GLU A 387 -25.14 -28.10 -12.45
CA GLU A 387 -25.37 -26.74 -11.97
C GLU A 387 -24.06 -25.92 -12.01
N GLY A 388 -24.13 -24.73 -12.60
CA GLY A 388 -22.98 -23.83 -12.76
C GLY A 388 -21.95 -24.26 -13.81
N ALA A 389 -22.25 -25.21 -14.70
CA ALA A 389 -21.32 -25.70 -15.74
C ALA A 389 -20.78 -24.59 -16.67
N GLU A 390 -21.48 -23.47 -16.82
CA GLU A 390 -21.03 -22.28 -17.55
C GLU A 390 -19.99 -21.42 -16.80
N TRP A 391 -19.72 -21.75 -15.53
CA TRP A 391 -18.73 -21.09 -14.66
C TRP A 391 -17.60 -22.03 -14.22
N LYS A 392 -17.50 -23.22 -14.83
CA LYS A 392 -16.47 -24.23 -14.57
C LYS A 392 -15.51 -24.27 -15.75
N THR A 393 -14.29 -23.80 -15.55
CA THR A 393 -13.23 -23.78 -16.58
C THR A 393 -12.55 -25.14 -16.69
N VAL A 394 -12.03 -25.46 -17.89
CA VAL A 394 -11.50 -26.79 -18.22
C VAL A 394 -9.98 -26.73 -18.40
N LEU A 395 -9.27 -27.79 -17.99
CA LEU A 395 -7.86 -28.03 -18.29
C LEU A 395 -7.65 -29.45 -18.85
N VAL A 396 -6.43 -29.79 -19.25
CA VAL A 396 -6.06 -31.16 -19.65
C VAL A 396 -5.30 -31.84 -18.52
N ASP A 397 -5.71 -33.05 -18.15
CA ASP A 397 -4.95 -33.89 -17.23
C ASP A 397 -3.79 -34.56 -17.97
N GLY A 398 -2.56 -34.24 -17.59
CA GLY A 398 -1.34 -34.75 -18.20
C GLY A 398 -1.12 -36.26 -17.98
N ARG A 399 -1.86 -36.91 -17.07
CA ARG A 399 -1.80 -38.37 -16.89
C ARG A 399 -2.59 -39.12 -17.95
N THR A 400 -3.73 -38.57 -18.36
CA THR A 400 -4.70 -39.22 -19.25
C THR A 400 -4.71 -38.60 -20.65
N GLY A 401 -4.32 -37.33 -20.77
CA GLY A 401 -4.44 -36.53 -21.99
C GLY A 401 -5.85 -35.99 -22.23
N GLU A 402 -6.79 -36.23 -21.32
CA GLU A 402 -8.21 -35.90 -21.46
C GLU A 402 -8.58 -34.57 -20.79
N PRO A 403 -9.63 -33.87 -21.27
CA PRO A 403 -10.14 -32.68 -20.62
C PRO A 403 -10.79 -33.02 -19.27
N VAL A 404 -10.53 -32.21 -18.26
CA VAL A 404 -11.09 -32.35 -16.91
C VAL A 404 -11.44 -30.99 -16.32
N ILE A 405 -12.40 -30.98 -15.40
CA ILE A 405 -12.81 -29.81 -14.62
C ILE A 405 -12.23 -29.97 -13.21
N PRO A 406 -11.24 -29.17 -12.82
CA PRO A 406 -10.66 -29.25 -11.49
C PRO A 406 -11.64 -28.67 -10.46
N ASN A 407 -11.37 -28.97 -9.19
CA ASN A 407 -11.98 -28.28 -8.07
C ASN A 407 -11.60 -26.78 -8.07
N GLY A 408 -12.38 -25.94 -7.38
CA GLY A 408 -12.03 -24.54 -7.11
C GLY A 408 -12.57 -23.54 -8.12
N THR A 409 -13.26 -23.99 -9.16
CA THR A 409 -13.86 -23.10 -10.16
C THR A 409 -15.04 -22.30 -9.57
N LEU A 410 -15.37 -21.16 -10.19
CA LEU A 410 -16.42 -20.27 -9.66
C LEU A 410 -17.80 -20.95 -9.64
N GLY A 411 -18.06 -21.88 -10.56
CA GLY A 411 -19.31 -22.65 -10.62
C GLY A 411 -19.56 -23.56 -9.41
N GLU A 412 -18.55 -23.82 -8.58
CA GLU A 412 -18.65 -24.65 -7.39
C GLU A 412 -18.82 -23.85 -6.09
N ARG A 413 -18.64 -22.53 -6.15
CA ARG A 413 -18.65 -21.67 -4.95
C ARG A 413 -20.03 -21.51 -4.32
N TRP A 414 -21.09 -21.50 -5.14
CA TRP A 414 -22.43 -21.07 -4.73
C TRP A 414 -23.51 -22.13 -4.89
N THR A 415 -23.16 -23.31 -5.40
CA THR A 415 -24.11 -24.38 -5.76
C THR A 415 -24.09 -25.50 -4.72
N GLU A 416 -25.22 -26.18 -4.52
CA GLU A 416 -25.27 -27.35 -3.62
C GLU A 416 -24.37 -28.48 -4.16
N PHE A 417 -24.32 -28.64 -5.49
CA PHE A 417 -23.45 -29.62 -6.15
C PHE A 417 -21.96 -29.32 -5.95
N GLY A 418 -21.58 -28.05 -5.80
CA GLY A 418 -20.21 -27.61 -5.55
C GLY A 418 -19.78 -27.67 -4.10
N ALA A 419 -20.69 -28.02 -3.17
CA ALA A 419 -20.37 -28.06 -1.74
C ALA A 419 -19.17 -28.99 -1.45
N GLY A 420 -18.15 -28.44 -0.80
CA GLY A 420 -16.90 -29.16 -0.51
C GLY A 420 -15.88 -29.19 -1.64
N ARG A 421 -16.20 -28.69 -2.84
CA ARG A 421 -15.32 -28.69 -4.03
C ARG A 421 -14.71 -27.33 -4.36
N TRP A 422 -15.18 -26.25 -3.75
CA TRP A 422 -14.55 -24.94 -3.92
C TRP A 422 -13.25 -24.82 -3.08
N ASN A 423 -12.20 -25.48 -3.56
CA ASN A 423 -10.87 -25.52 -2.98
C ASN A 423 -9.83 -25.78 -4.08
N LEU A 424 -8.53 -25.67 -3.77
CA LEU A 424 -7.43 -25.88 -4.73
C LEU A 424 -6.86 -27.31 -4.67
N ASP A 425 -7.58 -28.27 -4.10
CA ASP A 425 -7.17 -29.67 -4.10
C ASP A 425 -7.39 -30.28 -5.49
N LEU A 426 -6.31 -30.77 -6.09
CA LEU A 426 -6.32 -31.36 -7.42
C LEU A 426 -6.61 -32.86 -7.41
N ASP A 427 -6.73 -33.48 -6.23
CA ASP A 427 -6.85 -34.92 -6.07
C ASP A 427 -5.76 -35.66 -6.88
N GLU A 428 -6.18 -36.42 -7.89
CA GLU A 428 -5.30 -37.19 -8.78
C GLU A 428 -4.94 -36.46 -10.08
N VAL A 429 -5.53 -35.30 -10.35
CA VAL A 429 -5.35 -34.54 -11.59
C VAL A 429 -3.95 -33.95 -11.66
N SER A 430 -3.28 -34.09 -12.82
CA SER A 430 -1.98 -33.46 -13.07
C SER A 430 -2.11 -32.41 -14.19
N PRO A 431 -2.34 -31.12 -13.89
CA PRO A 431 -2.56 -30.12 -14.91
C PRO A 431 -1.42 -30.01 -15.93
N GLN A 432 -1.76 -30.15 -17.21
CA GLN A 432 -0.83 -29.96 -18.31
C GLN A 432 -0.71 -28.48 -18.68
N LEU A 433 0.49 -27.90 -18.52
CA LEU A 433 0.73 -26.49 -18.82
C LEU A 433 0.72 -26.17 -20.32
N THR A 434 1.26 -27.04 -21.16
CA THR A 434 1.46 -26.78 -22.59
C THR A 434 0.83 -27.89 -23.41
N LEU A 435 0.12 -27.53 -24.49
CA LEU A 435 -0.41 -28.50 -25.45
C LEU A 435 0.62 -28.97 -26.47
N LEU A 436 1.81 -28.36 -26.50
CA LEU A 436 2.93 -28.77 -27.37
C LEU A 436 3.25 -30.25 -27.18
N GLY A 437 3.31 -31.00 -28.28
CA GLY A 437 3.57 -32.44 -28.29
C GLY A 437 2.73 -33.15 -29.36
N GLU A 438 2.56 -34.46 -29.18
CA GLU A 438 1.76 -35.28 -30.10
C GLU A 438 0.30 -34.76 -30.19
N GLY A 439 -0.23 -34.70 -31.41
CA GLY A 439 -1.58 -34.21 -31.69
C GLY A 439 -1.78 -32.69 -31.61
N ALA A 440 -0.72 -31.90 -31.41
CA ALA A 440 -0.82 -30.44 -31.44
C ALA A 440 -0.85 -29.89 -32.88
N GLU A 441 -1.83 -29.02 -33.16
CA GLU A 441 -1.88 -28.20 -34.37
C GLU A 441 -1.10 -26.90 -34.11
N PRO A 442 -0.08 -26.54 -34.91
CA PRO A 442 0.64 -25.28 -34.77
C PRO A 442 -0.20 -24.15 -35.39
N ILE A 443 -0.77 -23.28 -34.55
CA ILE A 443 -1.71 -22.24 -34.96
C ILE A 443 -1.10 -20.86 -34.78
N GLU A 444 -1.22 -20.00 -35.80
CA GLU A 444 -0.86 -18.60 -35.68
C GLU A 444 -1.99 -17.80 -35.01
N VAL A 445 -1.63 -17.04 -33.98
CA VAL A 445 -2.51 -16.13 -33.24
C VAL A 445 -2.07 -14.68 -33.40
N LEU A 446 -3.07 -13.80 -33.42
CA LEU A 446 -2.94 -12.35 -33.46
C LEU A 446 -3.07 -11.77 -32.06
N LEU A 447 -2.03 -11.09 -31.57
CA LEU A 447 -1.98 -10.46 -30.26
C LEU A 447 -1.82 -8.94 -30.38
N PRO A 448 -2.47 -8.14 -29.54
CA PRO A 448 -2.35 -6.68 -29.61
C PRO A 448 -0.96 -6.19 -29.17
N ARG A 449 -0.50 -5.09 -29.78
CA ARG A 449 0.79 -4.47 -29.51
C ARG A 449 0.65 -2.95 -29.45
N PHE A 450 1.19 -2.33 -28.39
CA PHE A 450 0.99 -0.90 -28.09
C PHE A 450 2.30 -0.11 -27.91
N ASP A 451 3.47 -0.71 -28.14
CA ASP A 451 4.79 -0.04 -28.06
C ASP A 451 5.24 0.58 -29.39
N ALA A 452 4.41 0.52 -30.44
CA ALA A 452 4.68 1.19 -31.70
C ALA A 452 4.59 2.72 -31.56
N THR A 453 5.41 3.46 -32.30
CA THR A 453 5.42 4.94 -32.28
C THR A 453 4.24 5.57 -33.02
N GLU A 454 3.47 4.78 -33.76
CA GLU A 454 2.27 5.22 -34.45
C GLU A 454 1.11 5.38 -33.44
N GLU A 455 0.22 6.36 -33.67
CA GLU A 455 -0.93 6.61 -32.79
C GLU A 455 -1.96 5.45 -32.76
N THR A 456 -1.79 4.46 -33.62
CA THR A 456 -2.61 3.24 -33.71
C THR A 456 -1.84 2.02 -33.19
N GLY A 457 -2.51 1.18 -32.41
CA GLY A 457 -1.97 -0.13 -32.01
C GLY A 457 -1.64 -1.01 -33.22
N SER A 458 -0.68 -1.91 -33.05
CA SER A 458 -0.25 -2.88 -34.06
C SER A 458 -0.57 -4.32 -33.62
N VAL A 459 -0.31 -5.29 -34.50
CA VAL A 459 -0.61 -6.71 -34.25
C VAL A 459 0.66 -7.54 -34.27
N LEU A 460 0.81 -8.41 -33.29
CA LEU A 460 1.84 -9.44 -33.20
C LEU A 460 1.30 -10.77 -33.70
N ARG A 461 2.00 -11.36 -34.67
CA ARG A 461 1.77 -12.73 -35.12
C ARG A 461 2.68 -13.69 -34.38
N ARG A 462 2.11 -14.68 -33.68
CA ARG A 462 2.82 -15.67 -32.86
C ARG A 462 2.19 -17.04 -33.00
N GLY A 463 2.98 -18.10 -32.91
CA GLY A 463 2.46 -19.47 -32.91
C GLY A 463 2.16 -19.99 -31.52
N VAL A 464 1.08 -20.76 -31.39
CA VAL A 464 0.75 -21.55 -30.20
C VAL A 464 0.39 -22.98 -30.60
N PRO A 465 0.70 -24.00 -29.77
CA PRO A 465 0.16 -25.33 -29.95
C PRO A 465 -1.33 -25.34 -29.58
N ALA A 466 -2.16 -25.89 -30.43
CA ALA A 466 -3.59 -25.99 -30.22
C ALA A 466 -4.10 -27.43 -30.38
N ARG A 467 -5.27 -27.73 -29.82
CA ARG A 467 -5.98 -28.99 -30.01
C ARG A 467 -7.46 -28.74 -30.22
N ARG A 468 -8.18 -29.68 -30.83
CA ARG A 468 -9.64 -29.63 -30.93
C ARG A 468 -10.27 -30.42 -29.80
N ILE A 469 -10.96 -29.72 -28.90
CA ILE A 469 -11.66 -30.31 -27.73
C ILE A 469 -13.09 -29.78 -27.72
N GLY A 470 -14.08 -30.67 -27.61
CA GLY A 470 -15.50 -30.28 -27.65
C GLY A 470 -15.90 -29.56 -28.95
N GLY A 471 -15.27 -29.90 -30.08
CA GLY A 471 -15.48 -29.23 -31.37
C GLY A 471 -14.89 -27.82 -31.49
N ARG A 472 -14.17 -27.33 -30.47
CA ARG A 472 -13.52 -26.02 -30.44
C ARG A 472 -12.02 -26.15 -30.54
N LEU A 473 -11.37 -25.24 -31.26
CA LEU A 473 -9.92 -25.11 -31.25
C LEU A 473 -9.50 -24.40 -29.96
N VAL A 474 -8.58 -24.97 -29.20
CA VAL A 474 -8.17 -24.47 -27.89
C VAL A 474 -6.65 -24.53 -27.71
N THR A 475 -6.12 -23.65 -26.86
CA THR A 475 -4.73 -23.65 -26.37
C THR A 475 -4.73 -23.37 -24.87
N THR A 476 -3.59 -23.47 -24.17
CA THR A 476 -3.53 -23.09 -22.74
C THR A 476 -3.22 -21.60 -22.55
N VAL A 477 -3.59 -21.04 -21.40
CA VAL A 477 -3.15 -19.69 -21.01
C VAL A 477 -1.63 -19.59 -20.97
N PHE A 478 -0.93 -20.63 -20.50
CA PHE A 478 0.54 -20.68 -20.51
C PHE A 478 1.11 -20.56 -21.92
N ASP A 479 0.55 -21.27 -22.90
CA ASP A 479 0.99 -21.22 -24.29
C ASP A 479 0.80 -19.82 -24.90
N LEU A 480 -0.33 -19.17 -24.59
CA LEU A 480 -0.60 -17.78 -24.96
C LEU A 480 0.36 -16.80 -24.28
N MET A 481 0.66 -17.01 -23.00
CA MET A 481 1.60 -16.18 -22.25
C MET A 481 3.00 -16.28 -22.86
N LEU A 482 3.49 -17.49 -23.17
CA LEU A 482 4.78 -17.67 -23.84
C LEU A 482 4.82 -16.97 -25.21
N ALA A 483 3.73 -17.05 -25.99
CA ALA A 483 3.61 -16.34 -27.27
C ALA A 483 3.65 -14.81 -27.07
N GLN A 484 2.90 -14.27 -26.10
CA GLN A 484 2.88 -12.85 -25.78
C GLN A 484 4.26 -12.35 -25.35
N TYR A 485 4.95 -13.08 -24.48
CA TYR A 485 6.33 -12.77 -24.06
C TYR A 485 7.38 -13.08 -25.14
N GLY A 486 7.04 -13.82 -26.19
CA GLY A 486 7.90 -14.06 -27.36
C GLY A 486 8.93 -15.12 -27.11
N ILE A 487 8.57 -16.13 -26.33
CA ILE A 487 9.41 -17.29 -26.09
C ILE A 487 9.24 -18.22 -27.27
N ARG A 488 10.24 -18.22 -28.16
CA ARG A 488 10.26 -19.12 -29.31
C ARG A 488 10.29 -20.56 -28.85
N ARG A 489 9.44 -21.39 -29.46
CA ARG A 489 9.47 -22.84 -29.36
C ARG A 489 9.47 -23.40 -30.77
N ASP A 490 10.21 -24.49 -30.98
CA ASP A 490 10.40 -25.06 -32.30
C ASP A 490 9.06 -25.49 -32.92
N ASP A 491 8.98 -25.45 -34.25
CA ASP A 491 7.82 -25.83 -35.07
C ASP A 491 6.54 -24.98 -34.90
N LEU A 492 6.59 -23.87 -34.15
CA LEU A 492 5.49 -22.90 -34.07
C LEU A 492 5.66 -21.74 -35.07
N PRO A 493 4.60 -21.36 -35.81
CA PRO A 493 4.63 -20.31 -36.82
C PRO A 493 4.77 -18.91 -36.20
N GLY A 494 4.82 -17.90 -37.06
CA GLY A 494 4.82 -16.49 -36.67
C GLY A 494 6.21 -15.89 -36.48
N ASN A 495 6.22 -14.64 -36.03
CA ASN A 495 7.44 -13.83 -35.91
C ASN A 495 8.01 -13.98 -34.49
N TRP A 496 9.30 -14.27 -34.36
CA TRP A 496 9.92 -14.51 -33.05
C TRP A 496 11.16 -13.66 -32.85
N PRO A 497 11.45 -13.18 -31.62
CA PRO A 497 12.73 -12.58 -31.31
C PRO A 497 13.88 -13.55 -31.58
N THR A 498 14.98 -13.04 -32.11
CA THR A 498 16.20 -13.81 -32.40
C THR A 498 17.07 -14.05 -31.17
N GLY A 499 16.91 -13.22 -30.13
CA GLY A 499 17.64 -13.30 -28.87
C GLY A 499 17.27 -12.14 -27.93
N TYR A 500 17.97 -12.03 -26.80
CA TYR A 500 17.76 -10.93 -25.84
C TYR A 500 18.17 -9.56 -26.42
N ASP A 501 19.13 -9.56 -27.35
CA ASP A 501 19.63 -8.34 -28.00
C ASP A 501 18.81 -7.93 -29.25
N ASP A 502 17.66 -8.58 -29.49
CA ASP A 502 16.84 -8.30 -30.67
C ASP A 502 16.14 -6.93 -30.56
N ALA A 503 16.78 -5.92 -31.16
CA ALA A 503 16.27 -4.56 -31.23
C ALA A 503 15.15 -4.36 -32.28
N ALA A 504 14.93 -5.33 -33.18
CA ALA A 504 13.89 -5.26 -34.22
C ALA A 504 12.54 -5.79 -33.72
N GLY A 505 12.56 -6.62 -32.67
CA GLY A 505 11.38 -7.06 -31.93
C GLY A 505 10.76 -5.97 -31.06
N PRO A 506 9.57 -6.23 -30.47
CA PRO A 506 9.02 -5.33 -29.46
C PRO A 506 10.01 -5.18 -28.31
N ARG A 507 10.10 -3.97 -27.74
CA ARG A 507 10.97 -3.72 -26.57
C ARG A 507 10.41 -4.53 -25.41
N ARG A 508 10.94 -5.73 -25.26
CA ARG A 508 10.47 -6.74 -24.33
C ARG A 508 11.39 -6.73 -23.15
#